data_AF-A0A8T4LYG6-F1
#
_entry.id   AF-A0A8T4LYG6-F1
#
_cell.length_a   1.000
_cell.length_b   1.000
_cell.length_c   1.000
_cell.angle_alpha   90.00
_cell.angle_beta   90.00
_cell.angle_gamma   90.00
#
_symmetry.space_group_name_H-M   'P 1'
#
loop_
_entity.id
_entity.type
_entity.pdbx_description
1 polymer ?
#
loop_
_entity_poly.entity_id
_entity_poly.type
_entity_poly.pdbx_seq_one_letter_code
_entity_poly.pdbx_strand_id
1 'polypeptide(L)'
;MPRSDFIKLCTDTLKEITPDFISDWKNLAISCDYNLYYSTIDANSRKISQKAFIELYKKGFIYKKEFPTIWDTVFQTPVAQAELEDKEKETLFTTLKFSAEGKDLPIATTRPELLGACVAVFVNPE
;
A
#
# COMPACT_ATOMS: atom_id res chain seq x y z
N MET A 1 6.30 12.28 18.30
CA MET A 1 5.35 11.55 19.15
C MET A 1 5.72 10.06 19.12
N PRO A 2 5.86 9.38 20.26
CA PRO A 2 6.01 7.93 20.31
C PRO A 2 4.86 7.18 19.62
N ARG A 3 5.13 6.00 19.06
CA ARG A 3 4.12 5.18 18.38
C ARG A 3 2.92 4.85 19.29
N SER A 4 3.16 4.56 20.57
CA SER A 4 2.11 4.29 21.56
C SER A 4 1.12 5.45 21.68
N ASP A 5 1.65 6.66 21.72
CA ASP A 5 0.87 7.87 21.96
C ASP A 5 0.04 8.22 20.73
N PHE A 6 0.60 7.99 19.54
CA PHE A 6 -0.13 8.15 18.29
C PHE A 6 -1.27 7.13 18.15
N ILE A 7 -1.04 5.85 18.51
CA ILE A 7 -2.08 4.83 18.53
C ILE A 7 -3.20 5.21 19.50
N LYS A 8 -2.83 5.74 20.67
CA LYS A 8 -3.80 6.23 21.65
C LYS A 8 -4.63 7.38 21.08
N LEU A 9 -3.96 8.37 20.46
CA LEU A 9 -4.63 9.49 19.80
C LEU A 9 -5.65 9.00 18.76
N CYS A 10 -5.27 8.10 17.84
CA CYS A 10 -6.21 7.53 16.87
C CYS A 10 -7.39 6.83 17.53
N THR A 11 -7.14 6.08 18.61
CA THR A 11 -8.19 5.36 19.35
C THR A 11 -9.15 6.31 20.06
N ASP A 12 -8.63 7.41 20.61
CA ASP A 12 -9.45 8.42 21.29
C ASP A 12 -10.27 9.22 20.26
N THR A 13 -9.68 9.62 19.14
CA THR A 13 -10.40 10.24 18.02
C THR A 13 -11.54 9.35 17.49
N LEU A 14 -11.33 8.03 17.37
CA LEU A 14 -12.39 7.11 16.97
C LEU A 14 -13.58 7.14 17.95
N LYS A 15 -13.32 7.19 19.27
CA LYS A 15 -14.39 7.27 20.27
C LYS A 15 -15.16 8.59 20.17
N GLU A 16 -14.47 9.68 19.87
CA GLU A 16 -15.07 11.01 19.74
C GLU A 16 -16.01 11.10 18.53
N ILE A 17 -15.61 10.56 17.38
CA ILE A 17 -16.39 10.68 16.13
C ILE A 17 -17.49 9.63 15.96
N THR A 18 -17.37 8.46 16.61
CA THR A 18 -18.31 7.34 16.43
C THR A 18 -19.78 7.70 16.73
N PRO A 19 -20.11 8.46 17.79
CA PRO A 19 -21.49 8.87 18.08
C PRO A 19 -22.14 9.66 16.94
N ASP A 20 -21.38 10.52 16.25
CA ASP A 20 -21.87 11.33 15.14
C ASP A 20 -22.22 10.44 13.94
N PHE A 21 -21.35 9.48 13.59
CA PHE A 21 -21.65 8.49 12.55
C PHE A 21 -22.92 7.68 12.84
N ILE A 22 -23.12 7.27 14.10
CA ILE A 22 -24.34 6.56 14.52
C ILE A 22 -25.57 7.47 14.38
N SER A 23 -25.44 8.75 14.73
CA SER A 23 -26.50 9.74 14.56
C SER A 23 -26.90 9.90 13.08
N ASP A 24 -25.91 9.97 12.18
CA ASP A 24 -26.15 10.06 10.74
C ASP A 24 -26.90 8.83 10.21
N TRP A 25 -26.52 7.63 10.64
CA TRP A 25 -27.24 6.40 10.27
C TRP A 25 -28.68 6.36 10.77
N LYS A 26 -28.95 6.93 11.96
CA LYS A 26 -30.32 7.09 12.49
C LYS A 26 -31.12 8.10 11.67
N ASN A 27 -30.50 9.20 11.29
CA ASN A 27 -31.13 10.23 10.45
C ASN A 27 -31.48 9.70 9.04
N LEU A 28 -30.69 8.75 8.53
CA LEU A 28 -30.96 8.02 7.29
C LEU A 28 -31.96 6.86 7.46
N ALA A 29 -32.52 6.66 8.66
CA ALA A 29 -33.46 5.59 8.99
C ALA A 29 -32.94 4.16 8.70
N ILE A 30 -31.64 3.91 8.86
CA ILE A 30 -31.05 2.58 8.69
C ILE A 30 -31.53 1.67 9.83
N SER A 31 -32.34 0.65 9.54
CA SER A 31 -32.89 -0.25 10.55
C SER A 31 -31.89 -1.34 10.99
N CYS A 32 -30.86 -0.95 11.74
CA CYS A 32 -29.88 -1.86 12.34
C CYS A 32 -29.85 -1.76 13.88
N ASP A 33 -29.23 -2.75 14.54
CA ASP A 33 -29.02 -2.68 15.99
C ASP A 33 -27.79 -1.82 16.31
N TYR A 34 -28.03 -0.57 16.70
CA TYR A 34 -26.98 0.40 17.05
C TYR A 34 -26.21 0.06 18.33
N ASN A 35 -26.67 -0.92 19.13
CA ASN A 35 -25.93 -1.41 20.29
C ASN A 35 -25.00 -2.57 19.93
N LEU A 36 -25.15 -3.16 18.74
CA LEU A 36 -24.38 -4.30 18.26
C LEU A 36 -23.45 -3.87 17.11
N TYR A 37 -22.33 -3.25 17.47
CA TYR A 37 -21.25 -2.94 16.53
C TYR A 37 -19.90 -3.40 17.07
N TYR A 38 -18.94 -3.56 16.17
CA TYR A 38 -17.55 -3.86 16.48
C TYR A 38 -16.64 -2.87 15.76
N SER A 39 -15.40 -2.76 16.23
CA SER A 39 -14.38 -1.97 15.55
C SER A 39 -13.27 -2.90 15.07
N THR A 40 -12.77 -2.68 13.86
CA THR A 40 -11.71 -3.51 13.29
C THR A 40 -10.41 -3.50 14.12
N ILE A 41 -10.23 -2.49 14.99
CA ILE A 41 -9.09 -2.39 15.91
C ILE A 41 -9.38 -2.92 17.33
N ASP A 42 -10.61 -3.34 17.64
CA ASP A 42 -10.95 -3.84 18.97
C ASP A 42 -10.27 -5.19 19.30
N ALA A 43 -10.32 -5.58 20.57
CA ALA A 43 -9.63 -6.78 21.03
C ALA A 43 -10.12 -8.08 20.36
N ASN A 44 -11.43 -8.18 20.07
CA ASN A 44 -12.01 -9.37 19.47
C ASN A 44 -11.63 -9.47 17.98
N SER A 45 -11.79 -8.39 17.23
CA SER A 45 -11.43 -8.27 15.81
C SER A 45 -9.95 -8.55 15.60
N ARG A 46 -9.06 -7.99 16.43
CA ARG A 46 -7.62 -8.29 16.38
C ARG A 46 -7.32 -9.76 16.64
N LYS A 47 -7.97 -10.38 17.63
CA LYS A 47 -7.78 -11.80 17.96
C LYS A 47 -8.20 -12.70 16.80
N ILE A 48 -9.32 -12.41 16.15
CA ILE A 48 -9.81 -13.16 14.99
C ILE A 48 -8.85 -13.01 13.80
N SER A 49 -8.42 -11.79 13.49
CA SER A 49 -7.47 -11.52 12.41
C SER A 49 -6.13 -12.25 12.62
N GLN A 50 -5.57 -12.18 13.83
CA GLN A 50 -4.33 -12.90 14.18
C GLN A 50 -4.49 -14.42 14.07
N LYS A 51 -5.62 -14.96 14.51
CA LYS A 51 -5.91 -16.39 14.38
C LYS A 51 -5.93 -16.82 12.90
N ALA A 52 -6.64 -16.08 12.06
CA ALA A 52 -6.72 -16.36 10.62
C ALA A 52 -5.33 -16.32 9.96
N PHE A 53 -4.51 -15.31 10.29
CA PHE A 53 -3.13 -15.21 9.81
C PHE A 53 -2.30 -16.43 10.21
N ILE A 54 -2.35 -16.85 11.48
CA ILE A 54 -1.61 -18.02 11.97
C ILE A 54 -2.06 -19.30 11.27
N GLU A 55 -3.35 -19.47 11.01
CA GLU A 55 -3.88 -20.63 10.29
C GLU A 55 -3.39 -20.67 8.83
N LEU A 56 -3.40 -19.54 8.13
CA LEU A 56 -2.89 -19.43 6.77
C LEU A 56 -1.38 -19.67 6.71
N TYR A 57 -0.63 -19.19 7.71
CA TYR A 57 0.80 -19.48 7.83
C TYR A 57 1.07 -20.97 8.04
N LYS A 58 0.33 -21.63 8.94
CA LYS A 58 0.45 -23.08 9.17
C LYS A 58 0.11 -23.92 7.93
N LYS A 59 -0.76 -23.42 7.05
CA LYS A 59 -1.12 -24.06 5.77
C LYS A 59 -0.10 -23.79 4.65
N GLY A 60 0.93 -22.98 4.88
CA GLY A 60 1.94 -22.65 3.87
C GLY A 60 1.53 -21.57 2.88
N PHE A 61 0.42 -20.85 3.11
CA PHE A 61 -0.03 -19.76 2.24
C PHE A 61 0.66 -18.42 2.50
N ILE A 62 1.34 -18.28 3.64
CA ILE A 62 2.04 -17.04 4.03
C ILE A 62 3.54 -17.29 4.02
N TYR A 63 4.28 -16.42 3.35
CA TYR A 63 5.73 -16.44 3.29
C TYR A 63 6.29 -15.03 3.40
N LYS A 64 7.59 -14.93 3.70
CA LYS A 64 8.35 -13.68 3.66
C LYS A 64 9.45 -13.84 2.61
N LYS A 65 9.52 -12.90 1.67
CA LYS A 65 10.54 -12.85 0.62
C LYS A 65 10.91 -11.40 0.35
N GLU A 66 12.13 -11.17 -0.10
CA GLU A 66 12.56 -9.88 -0.62
C GLU A 66 12.27 -9.81 -2.11
N PHE A 67 11.52 -8.80 -2.52
CA PHE A 67 11.16 -8.53 -3.91
C PHE A 67 10.80 -7.04 -4.07
N PRO A 68 10.90 -6.47 -5.28
CA PRO A 68 10.43 -5.12 -5.53
C PRO A 68 8.95 -4.98 -5.18
N THR A 69 8.63 -4.02 -4.32
CA THR A 69 7.25 -3.69 -3.93
C THR A 69 6.92 -2.26 -4.34
N ILE A 70 5.64 -2.00 -4.51
CA ILE A 70 5.15 -0.65 -4.72
C ILE A 70 5.20 0.07 -3.37
N TRP A 71 5.75 1.27 -3.37
CA TRP A 71 6.04 2.05 -2.16
C TRP A 71 5.40 3.43 -2.25
N ASP A 72 4.59 3.78 -1.26
CA ASP A 72 4.06 5.12 -1.09
C ASP A 72 5.09 5.98 -0.35
N THR A 73 5.58 7.04 -1.01
CA THR A 73 6.60 7.94 -0.43
C THR A 73 6.03 8.94 0.58
N VAL A 74 4.72 9.18 0.58
CA VAL A 74 4.03 10.08 1.51
C VAL A 74 3.78 9.35 2.83
N PHE A 75 3.15 8.17 2.78
CA PHE A 75 2.83 7.38 3.97
C PHE A 75 3.94 6.44 4.41
N GLN A 76 4.99 6.28 3.59
CA GLN A 76 6.17 5.47 3.89
C GLN A 76 5.82 4.00 4.19
N THR A 77 4.97 3.41 3.36
CA THR A 77 4.48 2.04 3.50
C THR A 77 4.41 1.35 2.14
N PRO A 78 4.60 0.02 2.06
CA PRO A 78 4.21 -0.72 0.88
C PRO A 78 2.69 -0.67 0.68
N VAL A 79 2.27 -0.67 -0.58
CA VAL A 79 0.85 -0.71 -0.97
C VAL A 79 0.57 -1.92 -1.85
N ALA A 80 -0.63 -2.47 -1.73
CA ALA A 80 -1.07 -3.55 -2.60
C ALA A 80 -1.40 -3.00 -4.00
N GLN A 81 -1.24 -3.82 -5.04
CA GLN A 81 -1.63 -3.43 -6.39
C GLN A 81 -3.12 -3.04 -6.49
N ALA A 82 -3.97 -3.67 -5.67
CA ALA A 82 -5.41 -3.36 -5.60
C ALA A 82 -5.73 -1.97 -5.03
N GLU A 83 -4.76 -1.32 -4.38
CA GLU A 83 -4.90 0.03 -3.81
C GLU A 83 -4.42 1.13 -4.78
N LEU A 84 -4.04 0.75 -6.00
CA LEU A 84 -3.53 1.68 -7.00
C LEU A 84 -4.62 2.20 -7.93
N GLU A 85 -4.43 3.46 -8.32
CA GLU A 85 -5.16 4.12 -9.39
C GLU A 85 -4.16 4.67 -10.41
N ASP A 86 -4.36 4.31 -11.68
CA ASP A 86 -3.57 4.85 -12.77
C ASP A 86 -3.98 6.30 -13.05
N LYS A 87 -2.98 7.16 -13.29
CA LYS A 87 -3.18 8.57 -13.63
C LYS A 87 -2.24 8.97 -14.73
N GLU A 88 -2.78 9.64 -15.74
CA GLU A 88 -1.97 10.27 -16.78
C GLU A 88 -1.19 11.44 -16.19
N LYS A 89 0.11 11.49 -16.48
CA LYS A 89 1.02 12.56 -16.04
C LYS A 89 1.99 12.88 -17.16
N GLU A 90 2.25 14.16 -17.35
CA GLU A 90 3.34 14.60 -18.22
C GLU A 90 4.68 14.20 -17.60
N THR A 91 5.60 13.73 -18.45
CA THR A 91 6.95 13.35 -18.06
C THR A 91 7.94 13.63 -19.19
N LEU A 92 9.23 13.58 -18.88
CA LEU A 92 10.29 13.74 -19.86
C LEU A 92 10.57 12.40 -20.54
N PHE A 93 10.45 12.37 -21.86
CA PHE A 93 10.91 11.23 -22.67
C PHE A 93 12.35 11.49 -23.12
N THR A 94 13.31 10.78 -22.52
CA THR A 94 14.74 11.03 -22.70
C THR A 94 15.42 9.84 -23.37
N THR A 95 16.30 10.11 -24.34
CA THR A 95 17.18 9.09 -24.93
C THR A 95 18.57 9.18 -24.32
N LEU A 96 18.98 8.11 -23.64
CA LEU A 96 20.29 7.95 -23.04
C LEU A 96 21.22 7.19 -23.97
N LYS A 97 22.47 7.62 -24.08
CA LYS A 97 23.49 6.95 -24.88
C LYS A 97 24.24 5.93 -24.03
N PHE A 98 24.01 4.64 -24.29
CA PHE A 98 24.86 3.56 -23.79
C PHE A 98 25.89 3.20 -24.86
N SER A 99 26.98 2.54 -24.47
CA SER A 99 27.99 2.03 -25.40
C SER A 99 28.41 0.63 -25.00
N ALA A 100 28.43 -0.29 -25.96
CA ALA A 100 28.92 -1.65 -25.78
C ALA A 100 29.69 -2.08 -27.03
N GLU A 101 30.84 -2.73 -26.86
CA GLU A 101 31.67 -3.24 -27.97
C GLU A 101 31.99 -2.18 -29.05
N GLY A 102 32.15 -0.92 -28.64
CA GLY A 102 32.42 0.20 -29.55
C GLY A 102 31.21 0.67 -30.37
N LYS A 103 30.01 0.15 -30.10
CA LYS A 103 28.75 0.58 -30.71
C LYS A 103 27.93 1.40 -29.73
N ASP A 104 27.25 2.41 -30.27
CA ASP A 104 26.30 3.22 -29.52
C ASP A 104 24.94 2.50 -29.46
N LEU A 105 24.37 2.47 -28.26
CA LEU A 105 23.09 1.85 -27.93
C LEU A 105 22.17 2.92 -27.34
N PRO A 106 21.34 3.59 -28.16
CA PRO A 106 20.38 4.57 -27.64
C PRO A 106 19.24 3.87 -26.89
N ILE A 107 18.99 4.27 -25.63
CA ILE A 107 17.92 3.74 -24.78
C ILE A 107 16.97 4.88 -24.40
N ALA A 108 15.70 4.76 -24.78
CA ALA A 108 14.67 5.71 -24.41
C ALA A 108 14.02 5.35 -23.06
N THR A 109 13.84 6.33 -22.18
CA THR A 109 13.22 6.14 -20.85
C THR A 109 12.43 7.38 -20.42
N THR A 110 11.37 7.16 -19.65
CA THR A 110 10.63 8.21 -18.94
C THR A 110 11.11 8.41 -17.50
N ARG A 111 12.10 7.61 -17.06
CA ARG A 111 12.63 7.58 -15.69
C ARG A 111 14.16 7.66 -15.69
N PRO A 112 14.77 8.75 -16.19
CA PRO A 112 16.23 8.88 -16.28
C PRO A 112 16.94 8.80 -14.92
N GLU A 113 16.27 9.14 -13.82
CA GLU A 113 16.80 9.04 -12.45
C GLU A 113 17.06 7.59 -12.02
N LEU A 114 16.47 6.59 -12.69
CA LEU A 114 16.71 5.18 -12.43
C LEU A 114 17.97 4.63 -13.12
N LEU A 115 18.70 5.45 -13.88
CA LEU A 115 19.92 5.03 -14.57
C LEU A 115 20.94 4.39 -13.62
N GLY A 116 21.10 4.92 -12.41
CA GLY A 116 22.05 4.38 -11.41
C GLY A 116 21.68 2.99 -10.88
N ALA A 117 20.45 2.54 -11.09
CA ALA A 117 19.96 1.21 -10.73
C ALA A 117 19.92 0.25 -11.94
N CYS A 118 20.38 0.68 -13.13
CA CYS A 118 20.39 -0.15 -14.32
C CYS A 118 21.44 -1.26 -14.21
N VAL A 119 20.99 -2.52 -14.28
CA VAL A 119 21.85 -3.72 -14.17
C VAL A 119 21.96 -4.52 -15.47
N ALA A 120 21.04 -4.31 -16.41
CA ALA A 120 20.99 -5.01 -17.68
C ALA A 120 20.17 -4.22 -18.72
N VAL A 121 20.45 -4.46 -19.99
CA VAL A 121 19.65 -3.98 -21.13
C VAL A 121 18.97 -5.19 -21.76
N PHE A 122 17.64 -5.14 -21.89
CA PHE A 122 16.87 -6.17 -22.56
C PHE A 122 16.64 -5.77 -24.02
N VAL A 123 16.92 -6.69 -24.93
CA VAL A 123 16.70 -6.53 -26.37
C VAL A 123 15.77 -7.65 -26.82
N ASN A 124 14.80 -7.33 -27.68
CA ASN A 124 13.98 -8.36 -28.31
C ASN A 124 14.91 -9.28 -29.14
N PRO A 125 14.88 -10.60 -28.97
CA PRO A 125 15.71 -11.52 -29.77
C PRO A 125 15.39 -11.52 -31.27
N GLU A 126 14.21 -11.05 -31.68
CA GLU A 126 13.80 -10.87 -33.08
C GLU A 126 13.92 -9.40 -33.55
#